data_AF-A0A847TF32-F1
#
_entry.id   AF-A0A847TF32-F1
#
_cell.length_a   1.000
_cell.length_b   1.000
_cell.length_c   1.000
_cell.angle_alpha   90.00
_cell.angle_beta   90.00
_cell.angle_gamma   90.00
#
_symmetry.space_group_name_H-M   'P 1'
#
loop_
_entity.id
_entity.type
_entity.pdbx_description
1 polymer ?
#
loop_
_entity_poly.entity_id
_entity_poly.type
_entity_poly.pdbx_seq_one_letter_code
_entity_poly.pdbx_strand_id
1 'polypeptide(L)'
;MRTLLRVICQVEASNKAVADGTLAKIMKSTAEKIKPEASYFFASDGCRSAMFIFDLKDPSDIPGIAEPLFMSLNAKVEFSPVMNAEDLQKGLANAGMLK
;
A
#
# COMPACT_ATOMS: atom_id res chain seq x y z
N MET A 1 -5.81 -9.93 7.48
CA MET A 1 -6.00 -10.27 6.06
C MET A 1 -4.84 -9.70 5.25
N ARG A 2 -4.14 -10.53 4.47
CA ARG A 2 -3.08 -10.05 3.57
C ARG A 2 -3.66 -9.07 2.56
N THR A 3 -3.12 -7.86 2.56
CA THR A 3 -3.66 -6.72 1.82
C THR A 3 -2.53 -5.98 1.12
N LEU A 4 -2.74 -5.70 -0.16
CA LEU A 4 -1.96 -4.76 -0.94
C LEU A 4 -2.50 -3.36 -0.71
N LEU A 5 -1.65 -2.46 -0.22
CA LEU A 5 -1.84 -1.01 -0.24
C LEU A 5 -1.05 -0.46 -1.43
N ARG A 6 -1.75 0.14 -2.40
CA ARG A 6 -1.14 0.87 -3.52
C ARG A 6 -1.33 2.36 -3.31
N VAL A 7 -0.23 3.11 -3.43
CA VAL A 7 -0.19 4.57 -3.25
C VAL A 7 0.39 5.21 -4.50
N ILE A 8 -0.31 6.16 -5.10
CA ILE A 8 0.16 6.95 -6.24
C ILE A 8 0.10 8.42 -5.84
N CYS A 9 1.25 9.05 -5.64
CA CYS A 9 1.32 10.43 -5.15
C CYS A 9 1.16 11.42 -6.30
N GLN A 10 0.38 12.49 -6.11
CA GLN A 10 0.30 13.57 -7.09
C GLN A 10 1.67 14.28 -7.21
N VAL A 11 2.03 14.67 -8.44
CA VAL A 11 3.40 15.12 -8.76
C VAL A 11 3.80 16.38 -7.99
N GLU A 12 2.94 17.40 -7.96
CA GLU A 12 3.24 18.68 -7.32
C GLU A 12 3.35 18.55 -5.79
N ALA A 13 2.37 17.89 -5.16
CA ALA A 13 2.36 17.62 -3.73
C ALA A 13 3.57 16.78 -3.31
N SER A 14 3.89 15.72 -4.07
CA SER A 14 5.06 14.90 -3.78
C SER A 14 6.39 15.62 -4.02
N ASN A 15 6.49 16.53 -4.99
CA ASN A 15 7.67 17.37 -5.16
C ASN A 15 7.90 18.30 -3.96
N LYS A 16 6.83 18.94 -3.48
CA LYS A 16 6.89 19.75 -2.25
C LYS A 16 7.33 18.90 -1.05
N ALA A 17 6.70 17.74 -0.88
CA ALA A 17 7.00 16.81 0.21
C ALA A 17 8.44 16.24 0.16
N VAL A 18 9.04 16.14 -1.02
CA VAL A 18 10.46 15.81 -1.16
C VAL A 18 11.33 16.99 -0.73
N ALA A 19 11.01 18.20 -1.19
CA ALA A 19 11.80 19.40 -0.91
C ALA A 19 11.83 19.75 0.59
N ASP A 20 10.72 19.54 1.30
CA ASP A 20 10.62 19.79 2.74
C ASP A 20 10.92 18.57 3.62
N GLY A 21 11.25 17.42 3.01
CA GLY A 21 11.62 16.18 3.69
C GLY A 21 10.45 15.40 4.30
N THR A 22 9.20 15.87 4.18
CA THR A 22 8.03 15.20 4.75
C THR A 22 7.73 13.86 4.09
N LEU A 23 8.06 13.66 2.81
CA LEU A 23 7.83 12.40 2.12
C LEU A 23 8.51 11.22 2.83
N ALA A 24 9.79 11.38 3.18
CA ALA A 24 10.57 10.33 3.85
C ALA A 24 9.97 10.00 5.23
N LYS A 25 9.52 11.03 5.97
CA LYS A 25 8.87 10.88 7.28
C LYS A 25 7.54 10.12 7.16
N ILE A 26 6.72 10.46 6.17
CA ILE A 26 5.43 9.80 5.93
C ILE A 26 5.66 8.33 5.58
N MET A 27 6.54 8.03 4.61
CA MET A 27 6.80 6.65 4.19
C MET A 27 7.35 5.80 5.34
N LYS A 28 8.26 6.35 6.15
CA LYS A 28 8.78 5.66 7.34
C LYS A 28 7.67 5.41 8.37
N SER A 29 6.86 6.41 8.68
CA SER A 29 5.75 6.28 9.64
C SER A 29 4.69 5.27 9.16
N THR A 30 4.36 5.28 7.87
CA THR A 30 3.46 4.29 7.27
C THR A 30 4.03 2.87 7.41
N ALA A 31 5.29 2.66 7.05
CA ALA A 31 5.95 1.35 7.16
C ALA A 31 6.05 0.86 8.62
N GLU A 32 6.38 1.74 9.56
CA GLU A 32 6.42 1.42 11.00
C GLU A 32 5.03 1.02 11.54
N LYS A 33 3.98 1.70 11.08
CA LYS A 33 2.60 1.43 11.48
C LYS A 33 2.10 0.08 10.96
N ILE A 34 2.28 -0.19 9.66
CA ILE A 34 1.66 -1.36 9.02
C ILE A 34 2.56 -2.60 9.02
N LYS A 35 3.87 -2.44 9.26
CA LYS A 35 4.87 -3.52 9.29
C LYS A 35 4.75 -4.46 8.09
N PRO A 36 4.99 -3.95 6.87
CA PRO A 36 4.76 -4.71 5.65
C PRO A 36 5.73 -5.89 5.54
N GLU A 37 5.25 -7.01 5.00
CA GLU A 37 6.10 -8.16 4.63
C GLU A 37 6.91 -7.88 3.36
N ALA A 38 6.41 -6.98 2.49
CA ALA A 38 7.13 -6.51 1.32
C ALA A 38 6.76 -5.05 0.99
N SER A 39 7.74 -4.28 0.54
CA SER A 39 7.57 -2.90 0.09
C SER A 39 8.27 -2.69 -1.25
N TYR A 40 7.58 -2.09 -2.20
CA TYR A 40 8.13 -1.76 -3.52
C TYR A 40 7.86 -0.28 -3.81
N PHE A 41 8.86 0.41 -4.36
CA PHE A 41 8.78 1.82 -4.72
C PHE A 41 9.14 1.94 -6.19
N PHE A 42 8.28 2.60 -6.97
CA PHE A 42 8.40 2.62 -8.43
C PHE A 42 7.66 3.84 -8.99
N ALA A 43 7.88 4.13 -10.28
CA ALA A 43 7.09 5.09 -11.01
C ALA A 43 5.85 4.39 -11.59
N SER A 44 4.67 4.94 -11.35
CA SER A 44 3.40 4.50 -11.98
C SER A 44 2.74 5.72 -12.58
N ASP A 45 2.37 5.67 -13.86
CA ASP A 45 1.75 6.80 -14.57
C ASP A 45 2.53 8.12 -14.41
N GLY A 46 3.87 8.04 -14.48
CA GLY A 46 4.76 9.18 -14.27
C GLY A 46 4.82 9.73 -12.84
N CYS A 47 4.18 9.06 -11.88
CA CYS A 47 4.05 9.51 -10.49
C CYS A 47 4.87 8.66 -9.51
N ARG A 48 5.37 9.27 -8.43
CA ARG A 48 6.02 8.55 -7.32
C ARG A 48 5.00 7.63 -6.66
N SER A 49 5.28 6.33 -6.65
CA SER A 49 4.33 5.32 -6.20
C SER A 49 4.98 4.31 -5.26
N ALA A 50 4.15 3.72 -4.41
CA ALA A 50 4.54 2.66 -3.49
C ALA A 50 3.50 1.54 -3.47
N MET A 51 3.96 0.32 -3.24
CA MET A 51 3.14 -0.84 -2.92
C MET A 51 3.63 -1.44 -1.62
N PHE A 52 2.71 -1.68 -0.70
CA PHE A 52 2.97 -2.34 0.57
C PHE A 52 2.07 -3.58 0.68
N ILE A 53 2.67 -4.72 0.99
CA ILE A 53 1.93 -5.95 1.28
C ILE A 53 2.05 -6.17 2.78
N PHE A 54 0.91 -6.22 3.48
CA PHE A 54 0.88 -6.30 4.94
C PHE A 54 -0.37 -7.04 5.41
N ASP A 55 -0.40 -7.39 6.70
CA ASP A 55 -1.56 -8.01 7.31
C ASP A 55 -2.47 -6.96 7.97
N LEU A 56 -3.57 -6.61 7.29
CA LEU A 56 -4.60 -5.72 7.84
C LEU A 56 -5.42 -6.47 8.90
N LYS A 57 -5.32 -6.04 10.15
CA LYS A 57 -5.97 -6.72 11.30
C LYS A 57 -7.43 -6.35 11.43
N ASP A 58 -7.75 -5.06 11.34
CA ASP A 58 -9.11 -4.54 11.45
C ASP A 58 -9.39 -3.56 10.28
N PRO A 59 -10.49 -3.71 9.52
CA PRO A 59 -10.87 -2.75 8.47
C PRO A 59 -11.01 -1.31 8.96
N SER A 60 -11.31 -1.09 10.24
CA SER A 60 -11.38 0.25 10.84
C SER A 60 -10.02 0.96 10.95
N ASP A 61 -8.90 0.25 10.75
CA ASP A 61 -7.57 0.86 10.69
C ASP A 61 -7.33 1.64 9.38
N ILE A 62 -8.12 1.38 8.33
CA ILE A 62 -7.92 1.95 6.98
C ILE A 62 -7.83 3.48 7.00
N PRO A 63 -8.77 4.25 7.61
CA PRO A 63 -8.66 5.71 7.66
C PRO A 63 -7.35 6.17 8.32
N GLY A 64 -6.94 5.50 9.40
CA GLY A 64 -5.68 5.84 10.08
C GLY A 64 -4.42 5.57 9.24
N ILE A 65 -4.49 4.73 8.22
CA ILE A 65 -3.39 4.45 7.29
C ILE A 65 -3.46 5.39 6.08
N ALA A 66 -4.66 5.62 5.55
CA ALA A 66 -4.89 6.32 4.29
C ALA A 66 -4.89 7.85 4.43
N GLU A 67 -5.49 8.40 5.49
CA GLU A 67 -5.64 9.85 5.68
C GLU A 67 -4.32 10.63 5.64
N PRO A 68 -3.21 10.17 6.27
CA PRO A 68 -1.93 10.86 6.16
C PRO A 68 -1.41 10.94 4.71
N LEU A 69 -1.68 9.90 3.90
CA LEU A 69 -1.27 9.84 2.50
C LEU A 69 -2.15 10.75 1.63
N PHE A 70 -3.46 10.80 1.89
CA PHE A 70 -4.36 11.74 1.23
C PHE A 70 -3.98 13.19 1.54
N MET A 71 -3.90 13.53 2.82
CA MET A 71 -3.75 14.91 3.27
C MET A 71 -2.35 15.47 2.96
N SER A 72 -1.30 14.64 3.06
CA SER A 72 0.07 15.14 2.93
C SER A 72 0.62 15.03 1.50
N LEU A 73 0.17 14.04 0.73
CA LEU A 73 0.73 13.73 -0.60
C LEU A 73 -0.29 13.88 -1.73
N ASN A 74 -1.54 14.22 -1.41
CA ASN A 74 -2.67 14.23 -2.35
C ASN A 74 -2.69 12.93 -3.17
N ALA A 75 -2.45 11.80 -2.49
CA ALA A 75 -2.25 10.52 -3.13
C ALA A 75 -3.58 9.84 -3.50
N LYS A 76 -3.57 9.03 -4.55
CA LYS A 76 -4.58 7.97 -4.72
C LYS A 76 -4.13 6.77 -3.89
N VAL A 77 -5.05 6.22 -3.09
CA VAL A 77 -4.79 5.09 -2.21
C VAL A 77 -5.82 4.00 -2.47
N GLU A 78 -5.34 2.78 -2.69
CA GLU A 78 -6.17 1.61 -2.95
C GLU A 78 -5.75 0.47 -2.01
N PHE A 79 -6.74 -0.21 -1.42
CA PHE A 79 -6.54 -1.42 -0.64
C PHE A 79 -7.16 -2.60 -1.38
N SER A 80 -6.44 -3.71 -1.47
CA SER A 80 -6.94 -4.93 -2.10
C SER A 80 -6.50 -6.14 -1.28
N PRO A 81 -7.43 -7.00 -0.83
CA PRO A 81 -7.05 -8.32 -0.35
C PRO A 81 -6.27 -9.06 -1.46
N VAL A 82 -5.15 -9.68 -1.11
CA VAL A 82 -4.33 -10.41 -2.07
C VAL A 82 -3.92 -11.78 -1.53
N MET A 83 -3.66 -12.69 -2.46
CA MET A 83 -3.21 -14.06 -2.19
C MET A 83 -1.79 -14.24 -2.71
N ASN A 84 -0.96 -14.95 -1.94
CA ASN A 84 0.32 -15.46 -2.47
C ASN A 84 0.09 -16.76 -3.26
N ALA A 85 1.16 -17.41 -3.73
CA ALA A 85 1.05 -18.64 -4.51
C ALA A 85 0.39 -19.81 -3.72
N GLU A 86 0.69 -19.95 -2.44
CA GLU A 86 0.13 -20.98 -1.57
C GLU A 86 -1.38 -20.76 -1.32
N ASP A 87 -1.75 -19.52 -1.03
CA ASP A 87 -3.14 -19.08 -0.86
C ASP A 87 -3.95 -19.34 -2.14
N LEU A 88 -3.37 -19.04 -3.32
CA LEU A 88 -3.97 -19.32 -4.62
C LEU A 88 -4.16 -20.83 -4.85
N GLN A 89 -3.14 -21.65 -4.60
CA GLN A 89 -3.25 -23.10 -4.75
C GLN A 89 -4.35 -23.69 -3.86
N LYS A 90 -4.40 -23.27 -2.60
CA LYS A 90 -5.47 -23.67 -1.66
C LYS A 90 -6.84 -23.22 -2.16
N GLY A 91 -6.97 -21.99 -2.64
CA GLY A 91 -8.21 -21.45 -3.20
C GLY A 91 -8.70 -22.25 -4.42
N LEU A 92 -7.79 -22.56 -5.36
CA LEU A 92 -8.11 -23.34 -6.56
C LEU A 92 -8.50 -24.79 -6.22
N ALA A 93 -7.83 -25.43 -5.25
CA ALA A 93 -8.21 -26.76 -4.77
C ALA A 93 -9.62 -26.75 -4.16
N ASN A 94 -9.91 -25.79 -3.28
CA ASN A 94 -11.23 -25.65 -2.65
C ASN A 94 -12.34 -25.36 -3.67
N ALA A 95 -12.03 -24.67 -4.76
CA ALA A 95 -12.95 -24.38 -5.84
C ALA A 95 -13.12 -25.54 -6.85
N GLY A 96 -12.42 -26.66 -6.66
CA GLY A 96 -12.45 -27.80 -7.60
C GLY A 96 -11.76 -27.52 -8.95
N MET A 97 -10.90 -26.51 -9.01
CA MET A 97 -10.18 -26.11 -10.24
C MET A 97 -8.84 -26.84 -10.40
N LEU A 98 -8.37 -27.52 -9.36
CA LEU A 98 -7.25 -28.46 -9.42
C LEU A 98 -7.80 -29.89 -9.41
N LYS A 99 -7.29 -30.72 -10.31
CA LYS A 99 -7.61 -32.17 -10.37
C LYS A 99 -6.78 -32.94 -9.37
#